data_AF-A0A449AW62-F1
#
_entry.id   AF-A0A449AW62-F1
#
_cell.length_a   1.000
_cell.length_b   1.000
_cell.length_c   1.000
_cell.angle_alpha   90.00
_cell.angle_beta   90.00
_cell.angle_gamma   90.00
#
_symmetry.space_group_name_H-M   'P 1'
#
loop_
_entity.id
_entity.type
_entity.pdbx_description
1 polymer ?
#
loop_
_entity_poly.entity_id
_entity_poly.type
_entity_poly.pdbx_seq_one_letter_code
_entity_poly.pdbx_strand_id
1 'polypeptide(L)'
;MSKIKSAMKDAKQVFKKGNILLLAIGLLIGTVFGALVKSLADDIIMAPISKLLGFDELKNMVYGGVRVGNFLAALLTFIIVSLMLFVLLVGYFVVANHVKAKKEAKNPTPAPAAPAPTTEELILAELQKLNENIKK
;
A
#
# COMPACT_ATOMS: atom_id res chain seq x y z
N MET A 1 -7.74 39.63 10.51
CA MET A 1 -8.38 38.77 9.49
C MET A 1 -7.55 38.56 8.21
N SER A 2 -6.64 39.45 7.79
CA SER A 2 -5.88 39.26 6.52
C SER A 2 -4.85 38.12 6.56
N LYS A 3 -4.21 37.86 7.71
CA LYS A 3 -3.23 36.77 7.88
C LYS A 3 -3.83 35.37 7.66
N ILE A 4 -5.06 35.14 8.13
CA ILE A 4 -5.79 33.88 7.93
C ILE A 4 -6.17 33.69 6.46
N LYS A 5 -6.61 34.77 5.79
CA LYS A 5 -6.94 34.74 4.35
C LYS A 5 -5.71 34.49 3.48
N SER A 6 -4.54 35.02 3.87
CA SER A 6 -3.24 34.71 3.25
C SER A 6 -2.88 33.24 3.45
N ALA A 7 -2.93 32.74 4.68
CA ALA A 7 -2.61 31.35 4.99
C ALA A 7 -3.51 30.35 4.24
N MET A 8 -4.82 30.62 4.10
CA MET A 8 -5.71 29.80 3.26
C MET A 8 -5.37 29.86 1.78
N LYS A 9 -4.93 31.02 1.27
CA LYS A 9 -4.51 31.17 -0.13
C LYS A 9 -3.21 30.39 -0.40
N ASP A 10 -2.25 30.49 0.51
CA ASP A 10 -0.96 29.79 0.45
C ASP A 10 -1.17 28.28 0.55
N ALA A 11 -2.00 27.81 1.50
CA ALA A 11 -2.39 26.40 1.62
C ALA A 11 -3.08 25.88 0.36
N LYS A 12 -4.00 26.65 -0.24
CA LYS A 12 -4.66 26.28 -1.50
C LYS A 12 -3.65 26.19 -2.65
N GLN A 13 -2.62 27.03 -2.66
CA GLN A 13 -1.55 27.01 -3.66
C GLN A 13 -0.63 25.80 -3.49
N VAL A 14 -0.35 25.39 -2.25
CA VAL A 14 0.37 24.15 -1.92
C VAL A 14 -0.44 22.92 -2.32
N PHE A 15 -1.75 22.92 -2.06
CA PHE A 15 -2.65 21.82 -2.43
C PHE A 15 -2.78 21.64 -3.94
N LYS A 16 -2.77 22.76 -4.69
CA LYS A 16 -2.76 22.76 -6.16
C LYS A 16 -1.50 22.14 -6.77
N LYS A 17 -0.43 21.91 -6.01
CA LYS A 17 0.77 21.22 -6.51
C LYS A 17 0.56 19.73 -6.81
N GLY A 18 -0.65 19.19 -6.60
CA GLY A 18 -1.11 17.86 -7.06
C GLY A 18 -0.47 16.69 -6.30
N ASN A 19 0.86 16.63 -6.27
CA ASN A 19 1.65 15.57 -5.65
C ASN A 19 1.41 15.44 -4.13
N ILE A 20 1.19 16.55 -3.41
CA ILE A 20 0.91 16.54 -1.97
C ILE A 20 -0.45 15.92 -1.66
N LEU A 21 -1.45 16.13 -2.52
CA LEU A 21 -2.78 15.55 -2.34
C LEU A 21 -2.73 14.03 -2.50
N LEU A 22 -2.04 13.54 -3.53
CA LEU A 22 -1.82 12.11 -3.75
C LEU A 22 -1.05 11.48 -2.58
N LEU A 23 -0.02 12.15 -2.08
CA LEU A 23 0.75 11.70 -0.93
C LEU A 23 -0.09 11.65 0.36
N ALA A 24 -0.93 12.66 0.60
CA ALA A 24 -1.82 12.70 1.75
C ALA A 24 -2.88 11.59 1.71
N ILE A 25 -3.47 11.35 0.53
CA ILE A 25 -4.43 10.26 0.33
C ILE A 25 -3.75 8.90 0.50
N GLY A 26 -2.55 8.72 -0.06
CA GLY A 26 -1.78 7.47 0.08
C GLY A 26 -1.46 7.16 1.54
N LEU A 27 -1.04 8.16 2.31
CA LEU A 27 -0.79 8.01 3.75
C LEU A 27 -2.08 7.66 4.51
N LEU A 28 -3.19 8.35 4.23
CA LEU A 28 -4.46 8.11 4.89
C LEU A 28 -5.03 6.72 4.60
N ILE A 29 -4.92 6.25 3.36
CA ILE A 29 -5.31 4.88 3.00
C ILE A 29 -4.38 3.88 3.70
N GLY A 30 -3.07 4.14 3.73
CA GLY A 30 -2.09 3.29 4.40
C GLY A 30 -2.35 3.12 5.89
N THR A 31 -2.71 4.20 6.60
CA THR A 31 -3.00 4.14 8.04
C THR A 31 -4.29 3.38 8.33
N VAL A 32 -5.36 3.65 7.59
CA VAL A 32 -6.64 2.94 7.76
C VAL A 32 -6.51 1.47 7.38
N PHE A 33 -5.81 1.16 6.28
CA PHE A 33 -5.56 -0.20 5.86
C PHE A 33 -4.74 -0.98 6.89
N GLY A 34 -3.68 -0.37 7.44
CA GLY A 34 -2.88 -0.97 8.51
C GLY A 34 -3.72 -1.29 9.75
N ALA A 35 -4.61 -0.39 10.15
CA ALA A 35 -5.53 -0.62 11.26
C ALA A 35 -6.50 -1.78 11.00
N LEU A 36 -7.02 -1.90 9.77
CA LEU A 36 -7.92 -3.00 9.38
C LEU A 36 -7.20 -4.36 9.42
N VAL A 37 -5.98 -4.44 8.85
CA VAL A 37 -5.19 -5.67 8.89
C VAL A 37 -4.82 -6.03 10.33
N LYS A 38 -4.51 -5.03 11.16
CA LYS A 38 -4.21 -5.24 12.57
C LYS A 38 -5.40 -5.81 13.34
N SER A 39 -6.60 -5.25 13.18
CA SER A 39 -7.81 -5.79 13.81
C SER A 39 -8.10 -7.22 13.34
N LEU A 40 -7.93 -7.51 12.04
CA LEU A 40 -8.07 -8.88 11.54
C LEU A 40 -7.09 -9.84 12.23
N ALA A 41 -5.83 -9.47 12.37
CA ALA A 41 -4.84 -10.32 13.03
C ALA A 41 -5.09 -10.47 14.53
N ASP A 42 -5.40 -9.37 15.23
CA ASP A 42 -5.60 -9.36 16.67
C ASP A 42 -6.92 -10.05 17.08
N ASP A 43 -8.02 -9.75 16.38
CA ASP A 43 -9.37 -10.18 16.77
C ASP A 43 -9.77 -11.54 16.17
N ILE A 44 -9.31 -11.87 14.95
CA ILE A 44 -9.72 -13.12 14.28
C ILE A 44 -8.67 -14.22 14.42
N ILE A 45 -7.38 -13.90 14.41
CA ILE A 45 -6.32 -14.91 14.50
C ILE A 45 -5.85 -15.06 15.95
N MET A 46 -5.51 -13.96 16.61
CA MET A 46 -4.94 -14.01 17.95
C MET A 46 -5.97 -14.34 19.02
N ALA A 47 -7.19 -13.80 18.99
CA ALA A 47 -8.17 -14.07 20.05
C ALA A 47 -8.52 -15.57 20.22
N PRO A 48 -8.66 -16.38 19.15
CA PRO A 48 -8.81 -17.83 19.30
C PRO A 48 -7.54 -18.52 19.77
N ILE A 49 -6.38 -18.13 19.23
CA ILE A 49 -5.07 -18.71 19.59
C ILE A 49 -4.77 -18.44 21.07
N SER A 50 -5.06 -17.24 21.54
CA SER A 50 -4.77 -16.83 22.91
C SER A 50 -5.64 -17.58 23.91
N LYS A 51 -6.91 -17.82 23.54
CA LYS A 51 -7.85 -18.61 24.33
C LYS A 51 -7.49 -20.11 24.35
N LEU A 52 -6.98 -20.65 23.23
CA LEU A 52 -6.64 -22.07 23.13
C LEU A 52 -5.31 -22.42 23.82
N LEU A 53 -4.31 -21.54 23.70
CA LEU A 53 -2.97 -21.75 24.24
C LEU A 53 -2.73 -21.05 25.60
N GLY A 54 -3.74 -20.38 26.17
CA GLY A 54 -3.63 -19.70 27.45
C GLY A 54 -2.73 -18.46 27.44
N PHE A 55 -2.56 -17.78 26.30
CA PHE A 55 -1.66 -16.60 26.20
C PHE A 55 -2.10 -15.40 27.04
N ASP A 56 -3.34 -15.35 27.54
CA ASP A 56 -3.73 -14.33 28.50
C ASP A 56 -2.88 -14.38 29.78
N GLU A 57 -2.40 -15.57 30.18
CA GLU A 57 -1.42 -15.69 31.27
C GLU A 57 -0.04 -15.21 30.85
N LEU A 58 0.38 -15.48 29.60
CA LEU A 58 1.63 -14.97 29.06
C LEU A 58 1.63 -13.45 29.05
N LYS A 59 0.57 -12.77 28.58
CA LYS A 59 0.52 -11.31 28.51
C LYS A 59 0.63 -10.63 29.88
N ASN A 60 0.12 -11.30 30.91
CA ASN A 60 0.14 -10.83 32.30
C ASN A 60 1.41 -11.25 33.07
N MET A 61 2.34 -11.99 32.43
CA MET A 61 3.59 -12.39 33.05
C MET A 61 4.51 -11.18 33.24
N VAL A 62 4.76 -10.85 34.51
CA VAL A 62 5.68 -9.80 34.95
C VAL A 62 6.88 -10.45 35.63
N TYR A 63 8.08 -10.18 35.12
CA TYR A 63 9.33 -10.64 35.72
C TYR A 63 10.17 -9.42 36.11
N GLY A 64 10.50 -9.29 37.39
CA GLY A 64 11.32 -8.16 37.90
C GLY A 64 10.72 -6.77 37.65
N GLY A 65 9.39 -6.64 37.59
CA GLY A 65 8.70 -5.37 37.27
C GLY A 65 8.54 -5.07 35.77
N VAL A 66 9.06 -5.94 34.90
CA VAL A 66 8.96 -5.81 33.44
C VAL A 66 7.86 -6.72 32.91
N ARG A 67 6.94 -6.16 32.10
CA ARG A 67 5.86 -6.91 31.40
C ARG A 67 6.40 -7.67 30.19
N VAL A 68 7.24 -8.66 30.43
CA VAL A 68 7.84 -9.52 29.39
C VAL A 68 6.76 -10.18 28.54
N GLY A 69 5.65 -10.54 29.18
CA GLY A 69 4.45 -11.07 28.55
C GLY A 69 3.90 -10.24 27.40
N ASN A 70 3.75 -8.95 27.62
CA ASN A 70 3.21 -8.03 26.63
C ASN A 70 4.15 -7.88 25.43
N PHE A 71 5.46 -7.91 25.67
CA PHE A 71 6.45 -7.87 24.60
C PHE A 71 6.40 -9.14 23.73
N LEU A 72 6.33 -10.32 24.34
CA LEU A 72 6.27 -11.58 23.62
C LEU A 72 4.97 -11.70 22.79
N ALA A 73 3.85 -11.25 23.35
CA ALA A 73 2.59 -11.17 22.62
C ALA A 73 2.70 -10.23 21.41
N ALA A 74 3.30 -9.05 21.58
CA ALA A 74 3.50 -8.10 20.48
C ALA A 74 4.42 -8.67 19.37
N LEU A 75 5.47 -9.41 19.75
CA LEU A 75 6.36 -10.07 18.80
C LEU A 75 5.62 -11.15 17.98
N LEU A 76 4.77 -11.94 18.64
CA LEU A 76 3.97 -12.95 17.94
C LEU A 76 2.93 -12.30 17.02
N THR A 77 2.25 -11.24 17.48
CA THR A 77 1.34 -10.46 16.63
C THR A 77 2.05 -9.93 15.40
N PHE A 78 3.28 -9.42 15.55
CA PHE A 78 4.06 -8.93 14.42
C PHE A 78 4.34 -10.03 13.38
N ILE A 79 4.74 -11.22 13.82
CA ILE A 79 4.99 -12.37 12.93
C ILE A 79 3.71 -12.76 12.19
N ILE A 80 2.58 -12.85 12.90
CA ILE A 80 1.29 -13.23 12.31
C ILE A 80 0.82 -12.17 11.31
N VAL A 81 0.83 -10.89 11.67
CA VAL A 81 0.44 -9.79 10.78
C VAL A 81 1.31 -9.77 9.52
N SER A 82 2.63 -9.92 9.67
CA SER A 82 3.56 -9.99 8.54
C SER A 82 3.26 -11.18 7.63
N LEU A 83 2.99 -12.36 8.20
CA LEU A 83 2.63 -13.55 7.45
C LEU A 83 1.28 -13.37 6.74
N MET A 84 0.31 -12.75 7.39
CA MET A 84 -1.03 -12.50 6.85
C MET A 84 -0.96 -11.53 5.66
N LEU A 85 -0.19 -10.43 5.80
CA LEU A 85 0.14 -9.52 4.70
C LEU A 85 0.80 -10.26 3.54
N PHE A 86 1.79 -11.12 3.82
CA PHE A 86 2.45 -11.92 2.80
C PHE A 86 1.46 -12.80 2.02
N VAL A 87 0.59 -13.53 2.73
CA VAL A 87 -0.44 -14.40 2.11
C VAL A 87 -1.45 -13.57 1.31
N LEU A 88 -1.88 -12.40 1.79
CA LEU A 88 -2.80 -11.54 1.06
C LEU A 88 -2.17 -10.97 -0.21
N LEU A 89 -0.93 -10.48 -0.14
CA LEU A 89 -0.21 -9.94 -1.29
C LEU A 89 0.07 -11.03 -2.33
N VAL A 90 0.57 -12.18 -1.89
CA VAL A 90 0.85 -13.32 -2.77
C VAL A 90 -0.45 -13.89 -3.33
N GLY A 91 -1.49 -14.04 -2.51
CA GLY A 91 -2.80 -14.51 -2.96
C GLY A 91 -3.41 -13.57 -4.01
N TYR A 92 -3.36 -12.26 -3.77
CA TYR A 92 -3.77 -11.27 -4.77
C TYR A 92 -2.96 -11.40 -6.06
N PHE A 93 -1.63 -11.50 -5.96
CA PHE A 93 -0.75 -11.62 -7.13
C PHE A 93 -1.01 -12.91 -7.92
N VAL A 94 -1.17 -14.04 -7.23
CA VAL A 94 -1.48 -15.35 -7.82
C VAL A 94 -2.83 -15.31 -8.51
N VAL A 95 -3.88 -14.78 -7.86
CA VAL A 95 -5.22 -14.65 -8.47
C VAL A 95 -5.18 -13.72 -9.67
N ALA A 96 -4.52 -12.56 -9.55
CA ALA A 96 -4.37 -11.63 -10.66
C ALA A 96 -3.64 -12.26 -11.86
N ASN A 97 -2.57 -13.03 -11.61
CA ASN A 97 -1.83 -13.74 -12.64
C ASN A 97 -2.68 -14.87 -13.28
N HIS A 98 -3.41 -15.62 -12.45
CA HIS A 98 -4.26 -16.72 -12.90
C HIS A 98 -5.48 -16.22 -13.71
N VAL A 99 -6.04 -15.06 -13.34
CA VAL A 99 -7.14 -14.42 -14.08
C VAL A 99 -6.66 -13.84 -15.41
N LYS A 100 -5.45 -13.25 -15.48
CA LYS A 100 -4.84 -12.81 -16.75
C LYS A 100 -4.62 -13.99 -17.70
N ALA A 101 -4.01 -15.07 -17.21
CA ALA A 101 -3.79 -16.30 -17.99
C ALA A 101 -5.10 -16.93 -18.51
N LYS A 102 -6.18 -16.91 -17.70
CA LYS A 102 -7.50 -17.42 -18.13
C LYS A 102 -8.23 -16.49 -19.11
N LYS A 103 -8.00 -15.17 -19.02
CA LYS A 103 -8.57 -14.20 -19.96
C LYS A 103 -7.92 -14.33 -21.33
N GLU A 104 -6.59 -14.48 -21.39
CA GLU A 104 -5.84 -14.70 -22.62
C GLU A 104 -6.21 -16.02 -23.34
N ALA A 105 -6.61 -17.05 -22.58
CA ALA A 105 -6.99 -18.35 -23.14
C ALA A 105 -8.45 -18.45 -23.65
N LYS A 106 -9.38 -17.61 -23.17
CA LYS A 106 -10.82 -17.74 -23.49
C LYS A 106 -11.39 -16.65 -24.40
N ASN A 107 -10.73 -15.50 -24.51
CA ASN A 107 -11.04 -14.46 -25.49
C ASN A 107 -9.73 -13.73 -25.79
N PRO A 108 -9.22 -13.71 -27.04
CA PRO A 108 -8.23 -12.71 -27.41
C PRO A 108 -8.91 -11.35 -27.33
N THR A 109 -8.94 -10.79 -26.12
CA THR A 109 -9.22 -9.38 -25.91
C THR A 109 -8.11 -8.67 -26.67
N PRO A 110 -8.42 -7.70 -27.56
CA PRO A 110 -7.39 -6.90 -28.18
C PRO A 110 -6.49 -6.41 -27.05
N ALA A 111 -5.18 -6.60 -27.22
CA ALA A 111 -4.18 -6.20 -26.25
C ALA A 111 -4.61 -4.87 -25.63
N PRO A 112 -4.56 -4.70 -24.28
CA PRO A 112 -4.67 -3.38 -23.69
C PRO A 112 -3.82 -2.46 -24.54
N ALA A 113 -4.44 -1.50 -25.24
CA ALA A 113 -3.73 -0.65 -26.17
C ALA A 113 -2.50 -0.18 -25.41
N ALA A 114 -1.32 -0.52 -25.95
CA ALA A 114 -0.04 -0.21 -25.32
C ALA A 114 -0.16 1.22 -24.78
N PRO A 115 0.20 1.46 -23.50
CA PRO A 115 0.02 2.78 -22.90
C PRO A 115 0.47 3.79 -23.95
N ALA A 116 -0.49 4.63 -24.40
CA ALA A 116 -0.23 5.53 -25.50
C ALA A 116 1.08 6.25 -25.17
N PRO A 117 2.03 6.29 -26.11
CA PRO A 117 3.37 6.78 -25.83
C PRO A 117 3.24 8.07 -25.03
N THR A 118 3.89 8.10 -23.88
CA THR A 118 3.77 9.25 -22.99
C THR A 118 4.19 10.50 -23.76
N THR A 119 3.69 11.68 -23.37
CA THR A 119 4.04 12.93 -24.05
C THR A 119 5.56 13.09 -24.19
N GLU A 120 6.33 12.59 -23.21
CA GLU A 120 7.80 12.57 -23.23
C GLU A 120 8.37 11.63 -24.30
N GLU A 121 7.81 10.43 -24.48
CA GLU A 121 8.21 9.50 -25.55
C GLU A 121 7.89 10.07 -26.95
N LEU A 122 6.77 10.79 -27.09
CA LEU A 122 6.42 11.50 -28.32
C LEU A 122 7.38 12.66 -28.61
N ILE A 123 7.72 13.46 -27.58
CA ILE A 123 8.69 14.54 -27.69
C ILE A 123 10.07 13.99 -28.07
N LEU A 124 10.52 12.91 -27.44
CA LEU A 124 11.79 12.26 -27.76
C LEU A 124 11.82 11.72 -29.20
N ALA A 125 10.74 11.09 -29.65
CA ALA A 125 10.62 10.61 -31.03
C ALA A 125 10.66 11.77 -32.04
N GLU A 126 10.05 12.91 -31.70
CA GLU A 126 10.07 14.11 -32.54
C GLU A 126 11.44 14.79 -32.56
N LEU A 127 12.13 14.87 -31.42
CA LEU A 127 13.50 15.37 -31.32
C LEU A 127 14.50 14.51 -32.10
N GLN A 128 14.35 13.17 -32.06
CA GLN A 128 15.16 12.25 -32.86
C GLN A 128 14.97 12.48 -34.36
N LYS A 129 13.72 12.62 -34.81
CA LYS A 129 13.40 12.97 -36.21
C LYS A 129 13.98 14.33 -36.62
N LEU A 130 13.91 15.33 -35.74
CA LEU A 130 14.48 16.66 -36.03
C LEU A 130 15.99 16.60 -36.23
N ASN A 131 16.69 15.84 -35.38
CA ASN A 131 18.14 15.65 -35.49
C ASN A 131 18.56 14.90 -36.75
N GLU A 132 17.79 13.90 -37.19
CA GLU A 132 18.06 13.22 -38.46
C GLU A 132 17.86 14.12 -39.67
N ASN A 133 16.86 15.01 -39.63
CA ASN A 133 16.61 15.99 -40.70
C ASN A 133 17.67 17.11 -40.76
N ILE A 134 18.23 17.52 -39.62
CA ILE A 134 19.32 18.53 -39.56
C ILE A 134 20.66 17.94 -40.05
N LYS A 135 20.84 16.61 -39.97
CA LYS A 135 22.07 15.92 -40.39
C LYS A 135 22.12 15.58 -41.89
N LYS A 136 21.05 15.85 -42.63
CA LYS A 136 20.99 15.79 -44.10
C LYS A 136 21.24 17.17 -44.69
#